data_AF-A0AAV6CLT6-F1
#
_entry.id   AF-A0AAV6CLT6-F1
#
_cell.length_a   1.000
_cell.length_b   1.000
_cell.length_c   1.000
_cell.angle_alpha   90.00
_cell.angle_beta   90.00
_cell.angle_gamma   90.00
#
_symmetry.space_group_name_H-M   'P 1'
#
loop_
_entity.id
_entity.type
_entity.pdbx_description
1 polymer ?
#
loop_
_entity_poly.entity_id
_entity_poly.type
_entity_poly.pdbx_seq_one_letter_code
_entity_poly.pdbx_strand_id
1 'polypeptide(L)'
;NPTVQSLIDALRTEMEQYGEMLARLDEQQASIVRFKGDEVIAAGASIEAQAAEMNKARTHRTDCAQAVARDLKCPDETPIQEMVVRLHKDLRPLVTELVRENNELIVRIQQRSRQNHLLLARSLESMQRMIDCIAPASPPTRYTPAGRAEKVFRPQIIYSAVG
;
A
#
# COMPACT_ATOMS: atom_id res chain seq x y z
N ASN A 1 -14.15 -24.98 -21.54
CA ASN A 1 -13.92 -23.84 -22.44
C ASN A 1 -12.55 -23.27 -22.09
N PRO A 2 -11.52 -23.40 -22.96
CA PRO A 2 -10.12 -23.11 -22.60
C PRO A 2 -9.90 -21.66 -22.16
N THR A 3 -10.59 -20.70 -22.75
CA THR A 3 -10.52 -19.27 -22.38
C THR A 3 -11.01 -19.00 -20.96
N VAL A 4 -12.09 -19.65 -20.54
CA VAL A 4 -12.62 -19.54 -19.17
C VAL A 4 -11.65 -20.17 -18.17
N GLN A 5 -10.96 -21.24 -18.56
CA GLN A 5 -9.92 -21.83 -17.72
C GLN A 5 -8.74 -20.86 -17.52
N SER A 6 -8.29 -20.21 -18.60
CA SER A 6 -7.26 -19.17 -18.51
C SER A 6 -7.67 -18.00 -17.60
N LEU A 7 -8.94 -17.59 -17.61
CA LEU A 7 -9.45 -16.58 -16.69
C LEU A 7 -9.42 -17.05 -15.23
N ILE A 8 -9.79 -18.31 -14.96
CA ILE A 8 -9.72 -18.90 -13.61
C ILE A 8 -8.27 -18.92 -13.12
N ASP A 9 -7.33 -19.34 -13.97
CA ASP A 9 -5.92 -19.38 -13.60
C ASP A 9 -5.37 -17.96 -13.37
N ALA A 10 -5.75 -16.98 -14.20
CA ALA A 10 -5.40 -15.59 -13.99
C ALA A 10 -5.95 -15.00 -12.68
N LEU A 11 -7.20 -15.31 -12.31
CA LEU A 11 -7.80 -14.90 -11.03
C LEU A 11 -7.10 -15.52 -9.83
N ARG A 12 -6.61 -16.76 -9.95
CA ARG A 12 -5.83 -17.43 -8.90
C ARG A 12 -4.45 -16.82 -8.74
N THR A 13 -3.76 -16.55 -9.85
CA THR A 13 -2.49 -15.83 -9.81
C THR A 13 -2.65 -14.46 -9.18
N GLU A 14 -3.70 -13.71 -9.54
CA GLU A 14 -3.97 -12.39 -8.92
C GLU A 14 -4.18 -12.52 -7.40
N MET A 15 -4.93 -13.53 -6.95
CA MET A 15 -5.16 -13.82 -5.53
C MET A 15 -3.86 -14.16 -4.79
N GLU A 16 -2.98 -14.95 -5.41
CA GLU A 16 -1.65 -15.28 -4.87
C GLU A 16 -0.79 -14.02 -4.71
N GLN A 17 -0.73 -13.16 -5.72
CA GLN A 17 0.03 -11.91 -5.68
C GLN A 17 -0.51 -10.94 -4.61
N TYR A 18 -1.82 -10.92 -4.38
CA TYR A 18 -2.44 -10.15 -3.30
C TYR A 18 -2.13 -10.74 -1.91
N GLY A 19 -2.12 -12.07 -1.77
CA GLY A 19 -1.69 -12.74 -0.54
C GLY A 19 -0.25 -12.43 -0.17
N GLU A 20 0.66 -12.49 -1.15
CA GLU A 20 2.07 -12.13 -0.97
C GLU A 20 2.27 -10.67 -0.58
N MET A 21 1.53 -9.74 -1.19
CA MET A 21 1.56 -8.32 -0.79
C MET A 21 1.11 -8.13 0.66
N LEU A 22 0.06 -8.82 1.07
CA LEU A 22 -0.42 -8.73 2.45
C LEU A 22 0.62 -9.24 3.45
N ALA A 23 1.29 -10.36 3.15
CA ALA A 23 2.37 -10.89 3.97
C ALA A 23 3.53 -9.88 4.12
N ARG A 24 3.96 -9.26 3.01
CA ARG A 24 5.01 -8.22 3.04
C ARG A 24 4.61 -7.00 3.86
N LEU A 25 3.34 -6.59 3.78
CA LEU A 25 2.84 -5.48 4.59
C LEU A 25 2.77 -5.84 6.10
N ASP A 26 2.42 -7.08 6.44
CA ASP A 26 2.45 -7.56 7.82
C ASP A 26 3.88 -7.63 8.37
N GLU A 27 4.85 -8.06 7.57
CA GLU A 27 6.28 -8.03 7.91
C GLU A 27 6.78 -6.60 8.15
N GLN A 28 6.44 -5.65 7.27
CA GLN A 28 6.78 -4.24 7.46
C GLN A 28 6.19 -3.70 8.77
N GLN A 29 4.93 -4.03 9.07
CA GLN A 29 4.28 -3.62 10.31
C GLN A 29 5.06 -4.12 11.54
N ALA A 30 5.49 -5.38 11.53
CA ALA A 30 6.30 -5.95 12.61
C ALA A 30 7.65 -5.24 12.77
N SER A 31 8.32 -4.89 11.67
CA SER A 31 9.58 -4.14 11.68
C SER A 31 9.42 -2.71 12.22
N ILE A 32 8.31 -2.04 11.87
CA ILE A 32 7.96 -0.71 12.38
C ILE A 32 7.77 -0.76 13.90
N VAL A 33 6.99 -1.74 14.39
CA VAL A 33 6.72 -1.90 15.83
C VAL A 33 8.00 -2.20 16.61
N ARG A 34 8.93 -2.94 16.02
CA ARG A 34 10.23 -3.27 16.62
C ARG A 34 11.26 -2.13 16.49
N PHE A 35 10.91 -0.98 15.89
CA PHE A 35 11.80 0.14 15.64
C PHE A 35 13.07 -0.22 14.85
N LYS A 36 12.97 -1.19 13.94
CA LYS A 36 14.10 -1.65 13.14
C LYS A 36 14.19 -0.89 11.81
N GLY A 37 14.80 0.30 11.84
CA GLY A 37 14.87 1.21 10.69
C GLY A 37 15.37 0.55 9.40
N ASP A 38 16.46 -0.22 9.46
CA ASP A 38 17.03 -0.89 8.28
C ASP A 38 16.07 -1.92 7.66
N GLU A 39 15.36 -2.69 8.50
CA GLU A 39 14.37 -3.67 8.05
C GLU A 39 13.13 -2.99 7.44
N VAL A 40 12.75 -1.81 7.93
CA VAL A 40 11.65 -1.01 7.36
C VAL A 40 12.00 -0.48 5.96
N ILE A 41 13.24 -0.05 5.74
CA ILE A 41 13.70 0.42 4.42
C ILE A 41 13.76 -0.76 3.42
N ALA A 42 14.32 -1.89 3.83
CA ALA A 42 14.36 -3.09 2.98
C ALA A 42 12.96 -3.59 2.60
N ALA A 43 12.00 -3.51 3.54
CA ALA A 43 10.60 -3.82 3.28
C ALA A 43 9.97 -2.90 2.22
N GLY A 44 10.40 -1.64 2.12
CA GLY A 44 9.93 -0.70 1.09
C GLY A 44 10.22 -1.18 -0.34
N ALA A 45 11.47 -1.52 -0.63
CA ALA A 45 11.87 -2.04 -1.95
C ALA A 45 11.16 -3.37 -2.30
N SER A 46 10.96 -4.22 -1.30
CA SER A 46 10.23 -5.48 -1.39
C SER A 46 8.74 -5.27 -1.75
N ILE A 47 8.08 -4.29 -1.13
CA ILE A 47 6.69 -3.89 -1.43
C ILE A 47 6.58 -3.30 -2.84
N GLU A 48 7.51 -2.45 -3.26
CA GLU A 48 7.51 -1.89 -4.62
C GLU A 48 7.64 -2.96 -5.70
N ALA A 49 8.54 -3.93 -5.51
CA ALA A 49 8.68 -5.06 -6.41
C ALA A 49 7.38 -5.89 -6.49
N GLN A 50 6.75 -6.15 -5.35
CA GLN A 50 5.47 -6.88 -5.31
C GLN A 50 4.32 -6.11 -5.97
N ALA A 51 4.29 -4.78 -5.86
CA ALA A 51 3.30 -3.96 -6.54
C ALA A 51 3.42 -4.06 -8.07
N ALA A 52 4.64 -4.23 -8.59
CA ALA A 52 4.86 -4.48 -10.01
C ALA A 52 4.29 -5.84 -10.45
N GLU A 53 4.49 -6.90 -9.67
CA GLU A 53 3.92 -8.23 -9.96
C GLU A 53 2.39 -8.24 -9.88
N MET A 54 1.79 -7.56 -8.89
CA MET A 54 0.34 -7.37 -8.81
C MET A 54 -0.22 -6.67 -10.07
N ASN A 55 0.46 -5.65 -10.57
CA ASN A 55 0.05 -4.96 -11.79
C ASN A 55 0.13 -5.87 -13.02
N LYS A 56 1.19 -6.69 -13.15
CA LYS A 56 1.29 -7.69 -14.22
C LYS A 56 0.14 -8.70 -14.16
N ALA A 57 -0.16 -9.23 -12.97
CA ALA A 57 -1.26 -10.17 -12.77
C ALA A 57 -2.62 -9.55 -13.13
N ARG A 58 -2.85 -8.28 -12.76
CA ARG A 58 -4.08 -7.55 -13.09
C ARG A 58 -4.24 -7.31 -14.59
N THR A 59 -3.16 -6.96 -15.28
CA THR A 59 -3.16 -6.81 -16.74
C THR A 59 -3.49 -8.14 -17.40
N HIS A 60 -2.81 -9.22 -16.99
CA HIS A 60 -3.05 -10.57 -17.51
C HIS A 60 -4.50 -11.04 -17.28
N ARG A 61 -5.09 -10.79 -16.10
CA ARG A 61 -6.52 -11.05 -15.86
C ARG A 61 -7.41 -10.24 -16.81
N THR A 62 -7.06 -8.99 -17.08
CA THR A 62 -7.84 -8.13 -17.98
C THR A 62 -7.83 -8.68 -19.41
N ASP A 63 -6.67 -9.11 -19.90
CA ASP A 63 -6.53 -9.75 -21.22
C ASP A 63 -7.34 -11.05 -21.30
N CYS A 64 -7.29 -11.89 -20.25
CA CYS A 64 -8.08 -13.11 -20.17
C CYS A 64 -9.59 -12.82 -20.12
N ALA A 65 -10.01 -11.79 -19.39
CA ALA A 65 -11.41 -11.38 -19.31
C ALA A 65 -11.91 -10.91 -20.69
N GLN A 66 -11.14 -10.12 -21.42
CA GLN A 66 -11.49 -9.70 -22.78
C GLN A 66 -11.61 -10.90 -23.73
N ALA A 67 -10.71 -11.89 -23.64
CA ALA A 67 -10.81 -13.11 -24.43
C ALA A 67 -12.12 -13.87 -24.15
N VAL A 68 -12.52 -14.00 -22.88
CA VAL A 68 -13.80 -14.62 -22.52
C VAL A 68 -14.99 -13.78 -22.98
N ALA A 69 -14.90 -12.44 -22.96
CA ALA A 69 -15.97 -11.56 -23.44
C ALA A 69 -16.23 -11.77 -24.94
N ARG A 70 -15.17 -11.88 -25.75
CA ARG A 70 -15.24 -12.17 -27.18
C ARG A 70 -15.88 -13.54 -27.45
N ASP A 71 -15.49 -14.57 -26.69
CA ASP A 71 -16.09 -15.90 -26.78
C ASP A 71 -17.58 -15.90 -26.45
N LEU A 72 -17.99 -15.07 -25.49
CA LEU A 72 -19.38 -14.88 -25.09
C LEU A 72 -20.15 -13.87 -25.95
N LYS A 73 -19.52 -13.32 -27.00
CA LYS A 73 -20.06 -12.29 -27.91
C LYS A 73 -20.58 -11.06 -27.14
N CYS A 74 -19.87 -10.67 -26.10
CA CYS A 74 -20.13 -9.48 -25.30
C CYS A 74 -19.06 -8.41 -25.62
N PRO A 75 -19.33 -7.12 -25.34
CA PRO A 75 -18.30 -6.08 -25.45
C PRO A 75 -17.07 -6.39 -24.59
N ASP A 76 -15.88 -5.99 -25.05
CA ASP A 76 -14.61 -6.22 -24.34
C ASP A 76 -14.57 -5.57 -22.94
N GLU A 77 -15.36 -4.53 -22.71
CA GLU A 77 -15.48 -3.81 -21.43
C GLU A 77 -16.51 -4.42 -20.46
N THR A 78 -17.13 -5.55 -20.83
CA THR A 78 -18.14 -6.20 -19.98
C THR A 78 -17.50 -6.64 -18.66
N PRO A 79 -18.05 -6.26 -17.49
CA PRO A 79 -17.50 -6.68 -16.21
C PRO A 79 -17.64 -8.18 -16.01
N ILE A 80 -16.64 -8.81 -15.35
CA ILE A 80 -16.59 -10.27 -15.14
C ILE A 80 -17.90 -10.77 -14.51
N GLN A 81 -18.47 -10.03 -13.56
CA GLN A 81 -19.71 -10.39 -12.86
C GLN A 81 -20.90 -10.57 -13.82
N GLU A 82 -21.02 -9.72 -14.84
CA GLU A 82 -22.07 -9.84 -15.87
C GLU A 82 -21.79 -11.02 -16.81
N MET A 83 -20.50 -11.28 -17.10
CA MET A 83 -20.08 -12.42 -17.91
C MET A 83 -20.36 -13.75 -17.20
N VAL A 84 -20.22 -13.82 -15.87
CA VAL A 84 -20.46 -15.05 -15.09
C VAL A 84 -21.87 -15.60 -15.31
N VAL A 85 -22.88 -14.73 -15.46
CA VAL A 85 -24.27 -15.14 -15.70
C VAL A 85 -24.44 -15.94 -16.99
N ARG A 86 -23.54 -15.73 -17.97
CA ARG A 86 -23.53 -16.42 -19.27
C ARG A 86 -22.66 -17.68 -19.29
N LEU A 87 -21.84 -17.91 -18.26
CA LEU A 87 -21.01 -19.11 -18.14
C LEU A 87 -21.84 -20.37 -17.85
N HIS A 88 -21.23 -21.53 -18.06
CA HIS A 88 -21.80 -22.82 -17.67
C HIS A 88 -22.08 -22.85 -16.16
N LYS A 89 -23.20 -23.46 -15.75
CA LYS A 89 -23.70 -23.41 -14.36
C LYS A 89 -22.66 -23.88 -13.34
N ASP A 90 -21.87 -24.89 -13.68
CA ASP A 90 -20.86 -25.46 -12.79
C ASP A 90 -19.67 -24.53 -12.51
N LEU A 91 -19.36 -23.62 -13.43
CA LEU A 91 -18.22 -22.70 -13.31
C LEU A 91 -18.59 -21.37 -12.63
N ARG A 92 -19.89 -21.03 -12.60
CA ARG A 92 -20.37 -19.78 -12.00
C ARG A 92 -19.94 -19.60 -10.54
N PRO A 93 -20.20 -20.55 -9.63
CA PRO A 93 -19.88 -20.34 -8.22
C PRO A 93 -18.38 -20.14 -8.01
N LEU A 94 -17.54 -20.87 -8.74
CA LEU A 94 -16.09 -20.75 -8.66
C LEU A 94 -15.60 -19.36 -9.09
N VAL A 95 -16.03 -18.88 -10.25
CA VAL A 95 -15.58 -17.58 -10.77
C VAL A 95 -16.12 -16.43 -9.90
N THR A 96 -17.39 -16.51 -9.48
CA THR A 96 -17.97 -15.53 -8.55
C THR A 96 -17.17 -15.44 -7.26
N GLU A 97 -16.81 -16.59 -6.69
CA GLU A 97 -16.07 -16.64 -5.43
C GLU A 97 -14.64 -16.12 -5.57
N LEU A 98 -13.94 -16.47 -6.65
CA LEU A 98 -12.60 -15.94 -6.93
C LEU A 98 -12.61 -14.42 -7.09
N VAL A 99 -13.62 -13.86 -7.77
CA VAL A 99 -13.76 -12.41 -7.89
C VAL A 99 -14.05 -11.76 -6.54
N ARG A 100 -14.92 -12.38 -5.71
CA ARG A 100 -15.21 -11.91 -4.35
C ARG A 100 -13.92 -11.86 -3.51
N GLU A 101 -13.18 -12.97 -3.47
CA GLU A 101 -11.95 -13.08 -2.66
C GLU A 101 -10.87 -12.08 -3.10
N ASN A 102 -10.63 -11.94 -4.41
CA ASN A 102 -9.70 -10.94 -4.93
C ASN A 102 -10.07 -9.51 -4.48
N ASN A 103 -11.35 -9.14 -4.54
CA ASN A 103 -11.81 -7.84 -4.10
C ASN A 103 -11.63 -7.63 -2.59
N GLU A 104 -11.90 -8.66 -1.78
CA GLU A 104 -11.68 -8.59 -0.33
C GLU A 104 -10.20 -8.42 0.03
N LEU A 105 -9.31 -9.12 -0.67
CA LEU A 105 -7.86 -8.97 -0.49
C LEU A 105 -7.38 -7.57 -0.84
N ILE A 106 -7.88 -6.96 -1.92
CA ILE A 106 -7.55 -5.57 -2.27
C ILE A 106 -7.91 -4.62 -1.13
N VAL A 107 -9.11 -4.76 -0.56
CA VAL A 107 -9.56 -3.94 0.58
C VAL A 107 -8.64 -4.13 1.78
N ARG A 108 -8.25 -5.37 2.10
CA ARG A 108 -7.32 -5.68 3.20
C ARG A 108 -5.92 -5.08 2.98
N ILE A 109 -5.39 -5.18 1.76
CA ILE A 109 -4.10 -4.58 1.39
C ILE A 109 -4.15 -3.06 1.58
N GLN A 110 -5.20 -2.39 1.10
CA GLN A 110 -5.36 -0.94 1.26
C GLN A 110 -5.43 -0.53 2.73
N GLN A 111 -6.21 -1.27 3.53
CA GLN A 111 -6.32 -1.03 4.96
C GLN A 111 -4.96 -1.20 5.67
N ARG A 112 -4.23 -2.29 5.38
CA ARG A 112 -2.93 -2.56 6.01
C ARG A 112 -1.87 -1.54 5.59
N SER A 113 -1.79 -1.20 4.30
CA SER A 113 -0.90 -0.15 3.81
C SER A 113 -1.15 1.18 4.54
N ARG A 114 -2.42 1.60 4.68
CA ARG A 114 -2.78 2.81 5.42
C ARG A 114 -2.37 2.73 6.90
N GLN A 115 -2.54 1.57 7.54
CA GLN A 115 -2.10 1.35 8.92
C GLN A 115 -0.59 1.50 9.06
N ASN A 116 0.20 0.89 8.17
CA ASN A 116 1.66 1.01 8.17
C ASN A 116 2.11 2.46 8.00
N HIS A 117 1.51 3.21 7.07
CA HIS A 117 1.80 4.64 6.90
C HIS A 117 1.52 5.45 8.18
N LEU A 118 0.40 5.20 8.86
CA LEU A 118 0.08 5.87 10.12
C LEU A 118 1.06 5.51 11.25
N LEU A 119 1.48 4.24 11.34
CA LEU A 119 2.46 3.80 12.33
C LEU A 119 3.82 4.46 12.09
N LEU A 120 4.28 4.52 10.84
CA LEU A 120 5.51 5.23 10.47
C LEU A 120 5.47 6.71 10.86
N ALA A 121 4.39 7.42 10.51
CA ALA A 121 4.21 8.83 10.85
C ALA A 121 4.29 9.05 12.37
N ARG A 122 3.58 8.23 13.16
CA ARG A 122 3.61 8.32 14.63
C ARG A 122 4.99 7.98 15.21
N SER A 123 5.69 7.01 14.65
CA SER A 123 7.05 6.66 15.07
C SER A 123 8.03 7.82 14.80
N LEU A 124 7.93 8.47 13.64
CA LEU A 124 8.73 9.66 13.31
C LEU A 124 8.43 10.83 14.27
N GLU A 125 7.15 11.12 14.53
CA GLU A 125 6.75 12.16 15.49
C GLU A 125 7.28 11.89 16.90
N SER A 126 7.29 10.62 17.33
CA SER A 126 7.81 10.24 18.64
C SER A 126 9.33 10.39 18.72
N MET A 127 10.06 10.00 17.66
CA MET A 127 11.51 10.20 17.58
C MET A 127 11.87 11.68 17.56
N GLN A 128 11.14 12.51 16.81
CA GLN A 128 11.35 13.96 16.78
C GLN A 128 11.17 14.58 18.18
N ARG A 129 10.10 14.22 18.90
CA ARG A 129 9.90 14.68 20.29
C ARG A 129 11.03 14.26 21.22
N MET A 130 11.59 13.06 21.04
CA MET A 130 12.73 12.58 21.82
C MET A 130 13.99 13.38 21.50
N ILE A 131 14.26 13.67 20.23
CA ILE A 131 15.36 14.51 19.79
C ILE A 131 15.22 15.91 20.38
N ASP A 132 14.04 16.52 20.32
CA ASP A 132 13.79 17.87 20.88
C ASP A 132 14.02 17.92 22.41
N CYS A 133 13.80 16.81 23.12
CA CYS A 133 14.06 16.71 24.56
C CYS A 133 15.56 16.57 24.88
N ILE A 134 16.33 15.84 24.07
CA ILE A 134 17.76 15.57 24.30
C ILE A 134 18.63 16.71 23.77
N ALA A 135 18.22 17.31 22.66
CA ALA A 135 18.82 18.48 22.06
C ALA A 135 17.83 19.66 22.21
N PRO A 136 17.71 20.28 23.40
CA PRO A 136 16.93 21.49 23.52
C PRO A 136 17.49 22.49 22.52
N ALA A 137 16.64 23.00 21.62
CA ALA A 137 17.03 24.01 20.64
C ALA A 137 17.79 25.12 21.36
N SER A 138 19.11 25.20 21.16
CA SER A 138 19.94 26.20 21.84
C SER A 138 19.45 27.57 21.38
N PRO A 139 18.93 28.45 22.27
CA PRO A 139 18.70 29.82 21.86
C PRO A 139 20.07 30.41 21.50
N PRO A 140 20.19 31.17 20.39
CA PRO A 140 21.46 31.81 20.07
C PRO A 140 21.81 32.78 21.20
N THR A 141 22.81 32.44 21.98
CA THR A 141 23.41 33.36 22.95
C THR A 141 24.21 34.37 22.13
N ARG A 142 23.73 35.61 22.04
CA ARG A 142 24.53 36.70 21.44
C ARG A 142 25.36 37.31 22.56
N TYR A 143 26.68 37.31 22.37
CA TYR A 143 27.57 38.07 23.23
C TYR A 143 27.52 39.54 22.78
N THR A 144 27.20 40.42 23.71
CA THR A 144 27.30 41.87 23.51
C THR A 144 28.77 42.29 23.36
N PRO A 145 29.08 43.46 22.76
CA PRO A 145 30.46 43.96 22.65
C PRO A 145 31.19 44.13 24.00
N ALA A 146 30.44 44.19 25.10
CA ALA A 146 30.96 44.23 26.47
C ALA A 146 31.18 42.83 27.09
N GLY A 147 31.08 41.75 26.30
CA GLY A 147 31.34 40.38 26.76
C GLY A 147 30.23 39.73 27.59
N ARG A 148 29.04 40.34 27.69
CA ARG A 148 27.90 39.73 28.39
C ARG A 148 27.05 38.89 27.44
N ALA A 149 26.76 37.66 27.85
CA ALA A 149 25.84 36.74 27.18
C ALA A 149 24.39 37.19 27.38
N GLU A 150 23.70 37.54 26.30
CA GLU A 150 22.29 37.92 26.34
C GLU A 150 21.44 36.88 25.59
N LYS A 151 20.41 36.35 26.25
CA LYS A 151 19.48 35.38 25.66
C LYS A 151 18.51 36.12 24.75
N VAL A 152 18.64 35.92 23.44
CA VAL A 152 17.72 36.50 22.46
C VAL A 152 16.40 35.72 22.51
N PHE A 153 15.34 36.31 23.06
CA PHE A 153 13.99 35.80 22.90
C PHE A 153 13.53 36.07 21.47
N ARG A 154 13.25 35.02 20.68
CA ARG A 154 12.49 35.16 19.43
C ARG A 154 11.04 34.79 19.68
N PRO A 155 10.06 35.62 19.29
CA PRO A 155 8.67 35.19 19.21
C PRO A 155 8.56 34.11 18.11
N GLN A 156 7.97 32.97 18.45
CA GLN A 156 7.65 31.93 17.48
C GLN A 156 6.62 32.48 16.50
N ILE A 157 6.98 32.61 15.21
CA ILE A 157 6.00 32.86 14.15
C ILE A 157 5.33 31.53 13.84
N ILE A 158 4.05 31.47 14.18
CA ILE A 158 3.13 30.38 13.99
C ILE A 158 2.62 30.43 12.53
N TYR A 159 2.84 29.34 11.78
CA TYR A 159 2.07 28.91 10.60
C TYR A 159 2.24 29.67 9.25
N SER A 160 2.72 28.95 8.25
CA SER A 160 2.37 29.13 6.82
C SER A 160 2.55 27.77 6.13
N ALA A 161 1.49 26.97 6.04
CA ALA A 161 0.65 26.83 4.84
C ALA A 161 1.46 26.43 3.60
N VAL A 162 1.44 25.13 3.28
CA VAL A 162 1.79 24.62 1.95
C VAL A 162 0.46 24.32 1.25
N GLY A 163 0.20 25.08 0.18
CA GLY A 163 -0.74 24.71 -0.88
C GLY A 163 -0.02 23.94 -1.97
#